data_AF-A0A4Q3S3H2-F1
#
_entry.id   AF-A0A4Q3S3H2-F1
#
_cell.length_a   1.000
_cell.length_b   1.000
_cell.length_c   1.000
_cell.angle_alpha   90.00
_cell.angle_beta   90.00
_cell.angle_gamma   90.00
#
_symmetry.space_group_name_H-M   'P 1'
#
loop_
_entity.id
_entity.type
_entity.pdbx_description
1 polymer ?
#
loop_
_entity_poly.entity_id
_entity_poly.type
_entity_poly.pdbx_seq_one_letter_code
_entity_poly.pdbx_strand_id
1 'polypeptide(L)'
;MDNRIHQWNLKRRAVCLCFLFLFYLNSSSAFAQRVTIPVQTAGNSLVLQTDEFKNLSIIYYGEKLSDANEYSMIPQVYNQTSDYSGMLNSAYTSSGSRNLVEPAITVTHADGNNSLDLQYVSHDVKKIDDNVSQYAITLKDSVYDFSVILYYKAYYQQDLIEQWSVIKHKEKGNVILHKYASANLYLKAGSFWLNQYHGDWAREMQPQEAEQV
;
A
#
# COMPACT_ATOMS: atom_id res chain seq x y z
N MET A 1 2.00 -67.81 24.22
CA MET A 1 2.69 -67.12 23.10
C MET A 1 1.62 -66.66 22.11
N ASP A 2 0.73 -65.78 22.53
CA ASP A 2 0.82 -64.30 22.54
C ASP A 2 0.42 -63.64 21.20
N ASN A 3 -0.85 -63.84 20.86
CA ASN A 3 -1.54 -63.13 19.77
C ASN A 3 -2.04 -61.73 20.19
N ARG A 4 -1.78 -61.29 21.44
CA ARG A 4 -2.25 -60.00 21.95
C ARG A 4 -1.29 -58.85 21.60
N ILE A 5 0.01 -59.14 21.48
CA ILE A 5 1.01 -58.13 21.07
C ILE A 5 0.83 -57.71 19.59
N HIS A 6 0.39 -58.62 18.72
CA HIS A 6 0.28 -58.32 17.28
C HIS A 6 -0.90 -57.39 16.95
N GLN A 7 -2.05 -57.56 17.63
CA GLN A 7 -3.22 -56.69 17.44
C GLN A 7 -3.02 -55.26 17.98
N TRP A 8 -2.19 -55.09 19.01
CA TRP A 8 -1.89 -53.79 19.59
C TRP A 8 -1.02 -52.91 18.67
N ASN A 9 -0.05 -53.52 17.98
CA ASN A 9 0.80 -52.83 17.00
C ASN A 9 0.04 -52.43 15.73
N LEU A 10 -0.96 -53.21 15.31
CA LEU A 10 -1.79 -52.89 14.13
C LEU A 10 -2.73 -51.70 14.39
N LYS A 11 -3.36 -51.63 15.58
CA LYS A 11 -4.19 -50.49 15.98
C LYS A 11 -3.38 -49.21 16.16
N ARG A 12 -2.15 -49.29 16.70
CA ARG A 12 -1.23 -48.15 16.81
C ARG A 12 -0.75 -47.64 15.44
N ARG A 13 -0.46 -48.55 14.50
CA ARG A 13 -0.11 -48.19 13.11
C ARG A 13 -1.28 -47.54 12.37
N ALA A 14 -2.51 -48.05 12.53
CA ALA A 14 -3.71 -47.46 11.93
C ALA A 14 -4.04 -46.07 12.51
N VAL A 15 -3.89 -45.87 13.83
CA VAL A 15 -4.09 -44.56 14.48
C VAL A 15 -3.02 -43.54 14.05
N CYS A 16 -1.75 -43.95 13.92
CA CYS A 16 -0.70 -43.06 13.38
C CYS A 16 -0.92 -42.71 11.90
N LEU A 17 -1.42 -43.64 11.08
CA LEU A 17 -1.76 -43.38 9.68
C LEU A 17 -2.96 -42.45 9.52
N CYS A 18 -3.99 -42.54 10.39
CA CYS A 18 -5.09 -41.58 10.41
C CYS A 18 -4.68 -40.17 10.89
N PHE A 19 -3.75 -40.06 11.84
CA PHE A 19 -3.22 -38.76 12.28
C PHE A 19 -2.34 -38.08 11.20
N LEU A 20 -1.60 -38.87 10.42
CA LEU A 20 -0.84 -38.34 9.27
C LEU A 20 -1.77 -37.90 8.13
N PHE A 21 -2.87 -38.61 7.85
CA PHE A 21 -3.80 -38.24 6.78
C PHE A 21 -4.65 -36.98 7.10
N LEU A 22 -4.97 -36.74 8.37
CA LEU A 22 -5.67 -35.52 8.82
C LEU A 22 -4.80 -34.26 8.83
N PHE A 23 -3.47 -34.41 8.85
CA PHE A 23 -2.53 -33.29 8.78
C PHE A 23 -2.31 -32.78 7.34
N TYR A 24 -2.55 -33.63 6.33
CA TYR A 24 -2.38 -33.27 4.91
C TYR A 24 -3.55 -32.49 4.31
N LEU A 25 -4.68 -32.36 5.00
CA LEU A 25 -5.90 -31.70 4.49
C LEU A 25 -6.04 -30.22 4.89
N ASN A 26 -5.07 -29.65 5.62
CA ASN A 26 -5.07 -28.23 6.02
C ASN A 26 -4.00 -27.41 5.29
N SER A 27 -3.67 -27.76 4.05
CA SER A 27 -2.99 -26.83 3.14
C SER A 27 -4.02 -25.88 2.54
N SER A 28 -4.62 -25.04 3.39
CA SER A 28 -5.32 -23.85 2.92
C SER A 28 -4.27 -22.95 2.32
N SER A 29 -4.14 -22.98 1.00
CA SER A 29 -3.46 -21.92 0.25
C SER A 29 -4.21 -20.63 0.57
N ALA A 30 -3.70 -19.86 1.55
CA ALA A 30 -4.15 -18.50 1.76
C ALA A 30 -3.72 -17.72 0.51
N PHE A 31 -4.62 -17.61 -0.46
CA PHE A 31 -4.48 -16.60 -1.50
C PHE A 31 -4.35 -15.27 -0.77
N ALA A 32 -3.26 -14.55 -1.00
CA ALA A 32 -3.15 -13.17 -0.55
C ALA A 32 -4.30 -12.40 -1.21
N GLN A 33 -5.35 -12.12 -0.45
CA GLN A 33 -6.52 -11.42 -0.96
C GLN A 33 -6.08 -10.00 -1.32
N ARG A 34 -6.30 -9.61 -2.58
CA ARG A 34 -6.11 -8.20 -2.99
C ARG A 34 -7.03 -7.34 -2.15
N VAL A 35 -6.47 -6.33 -1.51
CA VAL A 35 -7.19 -5.37 -0.67
C VAL A 35 -7.38 -4.10 -1.48
N THR A 36 -8.63 -3.67 -1.68
CA THR A 36 -8.97 -2.38 -2.29
C THR A 36 -9.48 -1.44 -1.22
N ILE A 37 -8.90 -0.24 -1.14
CA ILE A 37 -9.18 0.77 -0.11
C ILE A 37 -9.61 2.06 -0.82
N PRO A 38 -10.93 2.27 -1.03
CA PRO A 38 -11.43 3.51 -1.58
C PRO A 38 -11.55 4.58 -0.48
N VAL A 39 -10.79 5.67 -0.61
CA VAL A 39 -10.91 6.89 0.19
C VAL A 39 -11.85 7.83 -0.54
N GLN A 40 -13.09 7.95 -0.04
CA GLN A 40 -14.18 8.61 -0.75
C GLN A 40 -14.59 9.95 -0.11
N THR A 41 -14.94 10.89 -0.98
CA THR A 41 -15.69 12.11 -0.66
C THR A 41 -17.05 12.07 -1.36
N ALA A 42 -17.78 13.20 -1.40
CA ALA A 42 -19.08 13.28 -2.05
C ALA A 42 -18.97 13.04 -3.57
N GLY A 43 -18.03 13.73 -4.23
CA GLY A 43 -17.83 13.69 -5.67
C GLY A 43 -16.61 12.89 -6.13
N ASN A 44 -15.62 12.61 -5.26
CA ASN A 44 -14.35 12.01 -5.66
C ASN A 44 -14.01 10.73 -4.89
N SER A 45 -13.12 9.93 -5.46
CA SER A 45 -12.52 8.77 -4.80
C SER A 45 -11.05 8.63 -5.16
N LEU A 46 -10.19 8.54 -4.15
CA LEU A 46 -8.81 8.07 -4.27
C LEU A 46 -8.77 6.61 -3.88
N VAL A 47 -8.28 5.73 -4.74
CA VAL A 47 -8.35 4.28 -4.50
C VAL A 47 -6.97 3.68 -4.47
N LEU A 48 -6.69 3.00 -3.36
CA LEU A 48 -5.49 2.22 -3.17
C LEU A 48 -5.81 0.73 -3.37
N GLN A 49 -4.87 -0.02 -3.92
CA GLN A 49 -5.02 -1.47 -4.03
C GLN A 49 -3.68 -2.18 -3.84
N THR A 50 -3.72 -3.36 -3.21
CA THR A 50 -2.56 -4.24 -3.10
C THR A 50 -2.47 -5.22 -4.26
N ASP A 51 -1.25 -5.52 -4.72
CA ASP A 51 -0.98 -6.65 -5.60
C ASP A 51 -0.71 -7.96 -4.82
N GLU A 52 -0.29 -9.01 -5.54
CA GLU A 52 0.04 -10.32 -4.95
C GLU A 52 1.33 -10.31 -4.10
N PHE A 53 2.18 -9.29 -4.27
CA PHE A 53 3.41 -9.08 -3.52
C PHE A 53 3.22 -8.05 -2.39
N LYS A 54 1.98 -7.64 -2.11
CA LYS A 54 1.62 -6.62 -1.10
C LYS A 54 2.18 -5.23 -1.41
N ASN A 55 2.52 -4.93 -2.67
CA ASN A 55 2.80 -3.56 -3.08
C ASN A 55 1.49 -2.78 -3.07
N LEU A 56 1.49 -1.61 -2.45
CA LEU A 56 0.33 -0.74 -2.40
C LEU A 56 0.44 0.32 -3.49
N SER A 57 -0.55 0.38 -4.38
CA SER A 57 -0.59 1.33 -5.49
C SER A 57 -1.85 2.17 -5.49
N ILE A 58 -1.75 3.41 -5.97
CA ILE A 58 -2.88 4.25 -6.35
C ILE A 58 -3.38 3.75 -7.71
N ILE A 59 -4.58 3.20 -7.74
CA ILE A 59 -5.17 2.67 -8.99
C ILE A 59 -6.14 3.65 -9.64
N TYR A 60 -6.67 4.59 -8.87
CA TYR A 60 -7.66 5.55 -9.35
C TYR A 60 -7.68 6.82 -8.50
N TYR A 61 -7.83 7.96 -9.16
CA TYR A 61 -8.24 9.22 -8.54
C TYR A 61 -9.13 9.97 -9.53
N GLY A 62 -10.37 10.25 -9.13
CA GLY A 62 -11.37 10.88 -9.99
C GLY A 62 -12.76 10.80 -9.39
N GLU A 63 -13.76 10.94 -10.25
CA GLU A 63 -15.18 10.90 -9.88
C GLU A 63 -15.55 9.63 -9.11
N LYS A 64 -16.38 9.77 -8.09
CA LYS A 64 -16.87 8.62 -7.33
C LYS A 64 -17.73 7.72 -8.22
N LEU A 65 -17.38 6.43 -8.27
CA LEU A 65 -18.16 5.43 -8.99
C LEU A 65 -19.43 5.07 -8.20
N SER A 66 -20.48 4.71 -8.93
CA SER A 66 -21.76 4.30 -8.36
C SER A 66 -21.65 2.98 -7.58
N ASP A 67 -20.83 2.04 -8.07
CA ASP A 67 -20.52 0.78 -7.39
C ASP A 67 -19.03 0.73 -6.98
N ALA A 68 -18.78 0.63 -5.67
CA ALA A 68 -17.43 0.53 -5.14
C ALA A 68 -16.71 -0.76 -5.54
N ASN A 69 -17.43 -1.82 -5.93
CA ASN A 69 -16.82 -3.07 -6.40
C ASN A 69 -16.10 -2.89 -7.74
N GLU A 70 -16.52 -1.92 -8.56
CA GLU A 70 -15.92 -1.63 -9.85
C GLU A 70 -14.46 -1.18 -9.72
N TYR A 71 -14.10 -0.54 -8.61
CA TYR A 71 -12.73 -0.14 -8.33
C TYR A 71 -11.74 -1.31 -8.39
N SER A 72 -12.15 -2.51 -7.96
CA SER A 72 -11.27 -3.68 -7.96
C SER A 72 -10.87 -4.15 -9.36
N MET A 73 -11.67 -3.78 -10.38
CA MET A 73 -11.49 -4.18 -11.78
C MET A 73 -10.70 -3.14 -12.59
N ILE A 74 -10.51 -1.92 -12.07
CA ILE A 74 -9.84 -0.81 -12.77
C ILE A 74 -8.48 -1.23 -13.36
N PRO A 75 -7.58 -1.92 -12.65
CA PRO A 75 -6.30 -2.30 -13.23
C PRO A 75 -6.45 -3.17 -14.49
N GLN A 76 -7.44 -4.06 -14.53
CA GLN A 76 -7.66 -4.94 -15.68
C GLN A 76 -8.13 -4.18 -16.93
N VAL A 77 -8.93 -3.13 -16.73
CA VAL A 77 -9.47 -2.28 -17.80
C VAL A 77 -8.43 -1.26 -18.27
N TYR A 78 -7.61 -0.75 -17.35
CA TYR A 78 -6.60 0.29 -17.60
C TYR A 78 -5.19 -0.23 -17.90
N ASN A 79 -5.01 -1.54 -18.10
CA ASN A 79 -3.74 -2.19 -18.49
C ASN A 79 -3.16 -1.75 -19.86
N GLN A 80 -3.58 -0.61 -20.40
CA GLN A 80 -3.12 -0.02 -21.66
C GLN A 80 -2.02 1.04 -21.47
N THR A 81 -1.38 1.14 -20.29
CA THR A 81 -0.26 2.06 -20.06
C THR A 81 1.09 1.34 -20.18
N SER A 82 2.11 2.06 -20.65
CA SER A 82 3.48 1.59 -20.90
C SER A 82 4.30 1.20 -19.65
N ASP A 83 3.76 1.38 -18.44
CA ASP A 83 4.44 1.02 -17.20
C ASP A 83 4.18 -0.44 -16.80
N TYR A 84 5.05 -1.33 -17.27
CA TYR A 84 5.06 -2.74 -16.87
C TYR A 84 5.60 -2.97 -15.45
N SER A 85 6.23 -1.97 -14.84
CA SER A 85 6.88 -2.12 -13.54
C SER A 85 5.92 -2.01 -12.36
N GLY A 86 4.74 -1.41 -12.58
CA GLY A 86 3.77 -1.11 -11.51
C GLY A 86 4.31 -0.14 -10.46
N MET A 87 5.38 0.59 -10.78
CA MET A 87 6.09 1.43 -9.83
C MET A 87 5.63 2.88 -9.87
N LEU A 88 5.26 3.38 -11.05
CA LEU A 88 4.85 4.78 -11.20
C LEU A 88 3.63 5.11 -10.35
N ASN A 89 2.79 4.12 -10.11
CA ASN A 89 1.57 4.27 -9.32
C ASN A 89 1.70 3.81 -7.87
N SER A 90 2.91 3.62 -7.35
CA SER A 90 3.10 3.30 -5.93
C SER A 90 2.46 4.35 -5.03
N ALA A 91 1.76 3.92 -3.98
CA ALA A 91 1.13 4.83 -3.02
C ALA A 91 2.17 5.61 -2.21
N TYR A 92 3.36 5.06 -2.03
CA TYR A 92 4.50 5.74 -1.41
C TYR A 92 5.82 5.14 -1.90
N THR A 93 6.40 5.75 -2.94
CA THR A 93 7.56 5.21 -3.65
C THR A 93 8.82 5.26 -2.79
N SER A 94 9.45 4.11 -2.53
CA SER A 94 10.73 4.03 -1.81
C SER A 94 11.94 4.11 -2.76
N SER A 95 13.10 4.53 -2.24
CA SER A 95 14.38 4.45 -2.94
C SER A 95 15.06 3.08 -2.80
N GLY A 96 15.96 2.77 -3.71
CA GLY A 96 16.97 1.71 -3.52
C GLY A 96 16.48 0.27 -3.66
N SER A 97 15.20 0.05 -3.96
CA SER A 97 14.67 -1.27 -4.37
C SER A 97 14.51 -1.32 -5.90
N ARG A 98 13.29 -1.49 -6.40
CA ARG A 98 12.98 -1.55 -7.84
C ARG A 98 12.90 -0.15 -8.50
N ASN A 99 12.86 0.91 -7.70
CA ASN A 99 12.43 2.25 -8.15
C ASN A 99 13.46 2.98 -9.02
N LEU A 100 12.99 3.50 -10.15
CA LEU A 100 13.77 4.31 -11.11
C LEU A 100 13.24 5.74 -11.26
N VAL A 101 12.19 6.11 -10.51
CA VAL A 101 11.61 7.46 -10.53
C VAL A 101 11.86 8.18 -9.21
N GLU A 102 11.50 9.47 -9.17
CA GLU A 102 11.65 10.31 -7.99
C GLU A 102 10.97 9.67 -6.77
N PRO A 103 11.71 9.29 -5.71
CA PRO A 103 11.14 8.60 -4.56
C PRO A 103 10.34 9.55 -3.67
N ALA A 104 9.30 9.03 -3.00
CA ALA A 104 8.65 9.72 -1.88
C ALA A 104 9.50 9.66 -0.61
N ILE A 105 10.28 8.57 -0.44
CA ILE A 105 11.13 8.37 0.74
C ILE A 105 12.49 7.78 0.36
N THR A 106 13.55 8.37 0.94
CA THR A 106 14.93 7.91 0.80
C THR A 106 15.57 7.79 2.17
N VAL A 107 16.14 6.64 2.48
CA VAL A 107 16.71 6.33 3.79
C VAL A 107 18.09 5.70 3.69
N THR A 108 18.89 5.84 4.73
CA THR A 108 20.06 5.00 5.00
C THR A 108 19.83 4.29 6.34
N HIS A 109 19.73 2.97 6.30
CA HIS A 109 19.55 2.09 7.45
C HIS A 109 20.76 2.12 8.38
N ALA A 110 20.59 1.56 9.59
CA ALA A 110 21.62 1.59 10.63
C ALA A 110 22.94 0.90 10.23
N ASP A 111 22.90 -0.01 9.27
CA ASP A 111 24.06 -0.71 8.72
C ASP A 111 24.67 -0.04 7.47
N GLY A 112 24.12 1.10 7.04
CA GLY A 112 24.56 1.84 5.86
C GLY A 112 23.85 1.46 4.56
N ASN A 113 22.90 0.52 4.57
CA ASN A 113 22.13 0.15 3.38
C ASN A 113 21.10 1.24 3.00
N ASN A 114 20.91 1.48 1.71
CA ASN A 114 19.98 2.50 1.19
C ASN A 114 18.70 1.91 0.57
N SER A 115 18.56 0.59 0.55
CA SER A 115 17.41 -0.10 -0.01
C SER A 115 16.24 -0.14 0.97
N LEU A 116 15.07 0.29 0.52
CA LEU A 116 13.83 0.23 1.29
C LEU A 116 12.72 -0.41 0.43
N ASP A 117 12.05 -1.43 0.94
CA ASP A 117 10.94 -2.13 0.26
C ASP A 117 9.70 -2.19 1.17
N LEU A 118 8.82 -1.20 1.02
CA LEU A 118 7.64 -1.05 1.86
C LEU A 118 6.47 -1.91 1.35
N GLN A 119 6.09 -2.91 2.15
CA GLN A 119 4.98 -3.80 1.85
C GLN A 119 3.78 -3.52 2.74
N TYR A 120 2.58 -3.64 2.18
CA TYR A 120 1.33 -3.50 2.92
C TYR A 120 1.21 -4.56 4.02
N VAL A 121 0.85 -4.10 5.22
CA VAL A 121 0.58 -4.95 6.38
C VAL A 121 -0.91 -4.95 6.73
N SER A 122 -1.49 -3.77 6.89
CA SER A 122 -2.87 -3.60 7.34
C SER A 122 -3.36 -2.17 7.07
N HIS A 123 -4.66 -1.95 7.22
CA HIS A 123 -5.22 -0.62 7.35
C HIS A 123 -6.31 -0.59 8.43
N ASP A 124 -6.52 0.60 8.99
CA ASP A 124 -7.65 0.90 9.86
C ASP A 124 -8.45 2.07 9.27
N VAL A 125 -9.77 2.04 9.45
CA VAL A 125 -10.66 3.12 9.04
C VAL A 125 -11.45 3.58 10.25
N LYS A 126 -11.19 4.81 10.68
CA LYS A 126 -11.89 5.46 11.77
C LYS A 126 -12.84 6.52 11.24
N LYS A 127 -14.15 6.31 11.44
CA LYS A 127 -15.14 7.37 11.31
C LYS A 127 -14.96 8.34 12.47
N ILE A 128 -14.47 9.56 12.20
CA ILE A 128 -14.24 10.61 13.22
C ILE A 128 -15.59 11.22 13.60
N ASP A 129 -16.42 11.51 12.60
CA ASP A 129 -17.81 11.96 12.72
C ASP A 129 -18.59 11.62 11.44
N ASP A 130 -19.81 12.13 11.28
CA ASP A 130 -20.66 11.86 10.12
C ASP A 130 -20.12 12.38 8.78
N ASN A 131 -19.21 13.34 8.80
CA ASN A 131 -18.60 13.95 7.63
C ASN A 131 -17.14 13.51 7.41
N VAL A 132 -16.43 13.14 8.47
CA VAL A 132 -14.98 12.93 8.43
C VAL A 132 -14.60 11.48 8.71
N SER A 133 -13.82 10.89 7.81
CA SER A 133 -13.21 9.56 7.99
C SER A 133 -11.71 9.62 7.84
N GLN A 134 -10.99 8.87 8.68
CA GLN A 134 -9.53 8.77 8.64
C GLN A 134 -9.11 7.33 8.39
N TYR A 135 -8.24 7.14 7.41
CA TYR A 135 -7.63 5.89 7.02
C TYR A 135 -6.18 5.91 7.49
N ALA A 136 -5.71 4.81 8.07
CA ALA A 136 -4.32 4.62 8.47
C ALA A 136 -3.80 3.33 7.85
N ILE A 137 -2.99 3.43 6.80
CA ILE A 137 -2.45 2.28 6.07
C ILE A 137 -1.02 2.03 6.52
N THR A 138 -0.75 0.87 7.10
CA THR A 138 0.56 0.50 7.62
C THR A 138 1.35 -0.26 6.56
N LEU A 139 2.50 0.28 6.19
CA LEU A 139 3.52 -0.33 5.36
C LEU A 139 4.75 -0.68 6.20
N LYS A 140 5.42 -1.79 5.89
CA LYS A 140 6.61 -2.23 6.61
C LYS A 140 7.64 -2.84 5.65
N ASP A 141 8.91 -2.57 5.94
CA ASP A 141 10.01 -3.31 5.32
C ASP A 141 10.10 -4.73 5.90
N SER A 142 10.35 -5.71 5.03
CA SER A 142 10.41 -7.13 5.43
C SER A 142 11.72 -7.52 6.13
N VAL A 143 12.79 -6.75 5.91
CA VAL A 143 14.14 -6.99 6.42
C VAL A 143 14.44 -6.08 7.60
N TYR A 144 14.10 -4.80 7.50
CA TYR A 144 14.37 -3.81 8.55
C TYR A 144 13.13 -3.59 9.45
N ASP A 145 13.34 -3.31 10.74
CA ASP A 145 12.23 -2.88 11.62
C ASP A 145 11.89 -1.41 11.38
N PHE A 146 11.48 -1.13 10.15
CA PHE A 146 11.16 0.18 9.60
C PHE A 146 9.74 0.14 9.02
N SER A 147 8.93 1.15 9.33
CA SER A 147 7.53 1.22 8.93
C SER A 147 7.11 2.64 8.59
N VAL A 148 6.17 2.74 7.66
CA VAL A 148 5.53 3.99 7.27
C VAL A 148 4.02 3.79 7.39
N ILE A 149 3.35 4.72 8.07
CA ILE A 149 1.89 4.76 8.12
C ILE A 149 1.45 5.90 7.22
N LEU A 150 0.70 5.59 6.16
CA LEU A 150 0.07 6.58 5.30
C LEU A 150 -1.30 6.92 5.87
N TYR A 151 -1.53 8.19 6.13
CA TYR A 151 -2.82 8.67 6.58
C TYR A 151 -3.53 9.39 5.45
N TYR A 152 -4.82 9.10 5.33
CA TYR A 152 -5.75 9.83 4.47
C TYR A 152 -6.93 10.26 5.33
N LYS A 153 -7.26 11.54 5.35
CA LYS A 153 -8.42 12.04 6.07
C LYS A 153 -9.36 12.71 5.07
N ALA A 154 -10.49 12.07 4.85
CA ALA A 154 -11.50 12.50 3.91
C ALA A 154 -12.57 13.33 4.62
N TYR A 155 -12.82 14.53 4.11
CA TYR A 155 -13.93 15.40 4.49
C TYR A 155 -14.98 15.28 3.40
N TYR A 156 -16.02 14.49 3.67
CA TYR A 156 -16.94 14.00 2.65
C TYR A 156 -17.63 15.12 1.90
N GLN A 157 -18.24 16.07 2.62
CA GLN A 157 -19.01 17.17 2.03
C GLN A 157 -18.14 18.22 1.32
N GLN A 158 -16.85 18.29 1.64
CA GLN A 158 -15.93 19.32 1.14
C GLN A 158 -15.13 18.86 -0.08
N ASP A 159 -15.28 17.60 -0.49
CA ASP A 159 -14.45 16.99 -1.53
C ASP A 159 -12.94 17.15 -1.29
N LEU A 160 -12.55 17.05 -0.02
CA LEU A 160 -11.18 17.27 0.43
C LEU A 160 -10.59 16.02 1.07
N ILE A 161 -9.36 15.69 0.67
CA ILE A 161 -8.56 14.60 1.25
C ILE A 161 -7.24 15.19 1.75
N GLU A 162 -7.04 15.20 3.06
CA GLU A 162 -5.72 15.48 3.67
C GLU A 162 -4.87 14.21 3.66
N GLN A 163 -3.56 14.37 3.41
CA GLN A 163 -2.61 13.27 3.39
C GLN A 163 -1.34 13.61 4.17
N TRP A 164 -0.85 12.66 4.94
CA TRP A 164 0.45 12.75 5.61
C TRP A 164 1.00 11.35 5.88
N SER A 165 2.29 11.27 6.18
CA SER A 165 2.95 10.02 6.55
C SER A 165 3.54 10.09 7.96
N VAL A 166 3.59 8.94 8.64
CA VAL A 166 4.30 8.77 9.92
C VAL A 166 5.32 7.66 9.75
N ILE A 167 6.60 8.02 9.87
CA ILE A 167 7.73 7.10 9.74
C ILE A 167 8.16 6.63 11.14
N LYS A 168 8.38 5.32 11.31
CA LYS A 168 8.81 4.72 12.58
C LYS A 168 9.86 3.64 12.32
N HIS A 169 10.92 3.61 13.13
CA HIS A 169 11.89 2.51 13.11
C HIS A 169 12.24 2.06 14.53
N LYS A 170 12.70 0.81 14.66
CA LYS A 170 13.26 0.22 15.89
C LYS A 170 14.59 -0.51 15.63
N GLU A 171 15.27 -0.13 14.56
CA GLU A 171 16.63 -0.59 14.28
C GLU A 171 17.58 -0.27 15.44
N LYS A 172 18.64 -1.08 15.61
CA LYS A 172 19.58 -0.93 16.74
C LYS A 172 20.48 0.31 16.65
N GLY A 173 20.46 1.02 15.53
CA GLY A 173 21.23 2.22 15.30
C GLY A 173 20.41 3.32 14.61
N ASN A 174 21.10 4.42 14.29
CA ASN A 174 20.47 5.58 13.68
C ASN A 174 20.10 5.29 12.22
N VAL A 175 18.87 5.64 11.84
CA VAL A 175 18.43 5.67 10.45
C VAL A 175 18.43 7.12 9.98
N ILE A 176 18.99 7.39 8.81
CA ILE A 176 19.03 8.73 8.22
C ILE A 176 17.90 8.83 7.20
N LEU A 177 17.06 9.86 7.31
CA LEU A 177 16.05 10.20 6.31
C LEU A 177 16.58 11.31 5.40
N HIS A 178 16.86 10.98 4.14
CA HIS A 178 17.33 11.96 3.14
C HIS A 178 16.17 12.66 2.43
N LYS A 179 15.05 11.95 2.25
CA LYS A 179 13.81 12.48 1.67
C LYS A 179 12.60 11.82 2.32
N TYR A 180 11.54 12.61 2.53
CA TYR A 180 10.29 12.16 3.15
C TYR A 180 9.15 13.10 2.71
N ALA A 181 8.55 12.83 1.55
CA ALA A 181 7.42 13.58 1.05
C ALA A 181 6.16 13.29 1.88
N SER A 182 5.28 14.29 2.03
CA SER A 182 3.99 14.09 2.71
C SER A 182 3.05 13.16 1.95
N ALA A 183 3.14 13.15 0.62
CA ALA A 183 2.32 12.35 -0.27
C ALA A 183 3.08 11.99 -1.55
N ASN A 184 2.67 10.89 -2.18
CA ASN A 184 3.05 10.53 -3.55
C ASN A 184 1.78 10.59 -4.40
N LEU A 185 1.77 11.43 -5.44
CA LEU A 185 0.60 11.62 -6.29
C LEU A 185 0.78 10.87 -7.59
N TYR A 186 -0.26 10.14 -7.99
CA TYR A 186 -0.33 9.49 -9.29
C TYR A 186 -1.66 9.82 -9.96
N LEU A 187 -1.59 10.55 -11.07
CA LEU A 187 -2.74 11.08 -11.80
C LEU A 187 -2.72 10.54 -13.23
N LYS A 188 -3.89 10.32 -13.81
CA LYS A 188 -4.05 9.93 -15.22
C LYS A 188 -4.97 10.91 -15.94
N ALA A 189 -4.46 11.53 -17.00
CA ALA A 189 -5.20 12.41 -17.90
C ALA A 189 -4.52 12.42 -19.28
N GLY A 190 -5.18 12.99 -20.29
CA GLY A 190 -4.57 13.16 -21.62
C GLY A 190 -3.47 14.23 -21.65
N SER A 191 -3.65 15.29 -20.87
CA SER A 191 -2.68 16.37 -20.67
C SER A 191 -2.82 16.91 -19.25
N PHE A 192 -1.73 17.44 -18.69
CA PHE A 192 -1.73 18.11 -17.40
C PHE A 192 -1.24 19.55 -17.55
N TRP A 193 -1.86 20.46 -16.81
CA TRP A 193 -1.45 21.85 -16.71
C TRP A 193 -1.12 22.14 -15.24
N LEU A 194 0.10 22.60 -14.99
CA LEU A 194 0.56 22.97 -13.65
C LEU A 194 0.35 24.46 -13.44
N ASN A 195 -0.52 24.78 -12.49
CA ASN A 195 -0.66 26.14 -11.96
C ASN A 195 0.20 26.27 -10.70
N GLN A 196 1.17 27.17 -10.74
CA GLN A 196 2.06 27.46 -9.63
C GLN A 196 2.12 28.96 -9.34
N TYR A 197 2.47 29.31 -8.11
CA TYR A 197 2.62 30.69 -7.68
C TYR A 197 4.07 30.94 -7.31
N HIS A 198 4.70 31.89 -8.00
CA HIS A 198 6.06 32.33 -7.72
C HIS A 198 6.03 33.79 -7.27
N GLY A 199 7.13 34.29 -6.74
CA GLY A 199 7.19 35.67 -6.32
C GLY A 199 8.48 35.98 -5.57
N ASP A 200 8.63 37.25 -5.28
CA ASP A 200 9.67 37.78 -4.39
C ASP A 200 8.96 38.64 -3.32
N TRP A 201 9.72 39.11 -2.34
CA TRP A 201 9.23 40.09 -1.38
C TRP A 201 8.56 41.28 -2.08
N ALA A 202 7.36 41.65 -1.60
CA ALA A 202 6.48 42.68 -2.17
C ALA A 202 5.96 42.38 -3.60
N ARG A 203 6.15 41.16 -4.09
CA ARG A 203 5.64 40.63 -5.37
C ARG A 203 5.24 39.16 -5.24
N GLU A 204 4.63 38.81 -4.11
CA GLU A 204 4.23 37.44 -3.81
C GLU A 204 3.07 36.98 -4.72
N MET A 205 2.86 35.66 -4.77
CA MET A 205 1.67 35.01 -5.36
C MET A 205 1.40 35.34 -6.85
N GLN A 206 2.45 35.47 -7.68
CA GLN A 206 2.29 35.63 -9.13
C GLN A 206 1.95 34.28 -9.77
N PRO A 207 0.78 34.14 -10.42
CA PRO A 207 0.38 32.89 -11.05
C PRO A 207 1.21 32.64 -12.31
N GLN A 208 1.58 31.37 -12.52
CA GLN A 208 2.14 30.88 -13.76
C GLN A 208 1.51 29.53 -14.08
N GLU A 209 1.13 29.36 -15.33
CA GLU A 209 0.60 28.12 -15.84
C GLU A 209 1.57 27.52 -16.88
N ALA A 210 1.82 26.21 -16.80
CA ALA A 210 2.67 25.48 -17.73
C ALA A 210 2.13 24.08 -18.02
N GLU A 211 2.04 23.72 -19.30
CA GLU A 211 1.71 22.35 -19.72
C GLU A 211 2.84 21.39 -19.29
N GLN A 212 2.48 20.27 -18.68
CA GLN A 212 3.40 19.20 -18.30
C GLN A 212 3.42 18.15 -19.42
N VAL A 213 4.61 17.87 -19.95
CA VAL A 213 4.86 16.87 -21.00
C VAL A 213 5.09 15.49 -20.40
#